data_AF-A0A924TC39-F1
#
_entry.id   AF-A0A924TC39-F1
#
_cell.length_a   1.000
_cell.length_b   1.000
_cell.length_c   1.000
_cell.angle_alpha   90.00
_cell.angle_beta   90.00
_cell.angle_gamma   90.00
#
_symmetry.space_group_name_H-M   'P 1'
#
loop_
_entity.id
_entity.type
_entity.pdbx_description
1 polymer ?
#
loop_
_entity_poly.entity_id
_entity_poly.type
_entity_poly.pdbx_seq_one_letter_code
_entity_poly.pdbx_strand_id
1 'polypeptide(L)'
;MPVSPHLRFLCGCTLLVLASAHTAAQNLPPEVEAALLKAKLPRDAIAMLVVDAEGRIPPRLSYRTTVPMNPASVMKLVTTYAALDLLGPAYVWNTPVFIEGAVRDGTLYGNLVIKGLGDPKLVAERLWLLMRRVQGLGVRTISGDIVLDHTAFALPATDPADFDNEPLRPYNAAPDALLLNYKSVVMTFVPDRTVNTAQVQFEPPLAGVAEQTTVPLSGGECGDYRATLRPDFSDPTHIRFAGTYPAACLEKVWPLAFADPKSYAARAVEGMWLEMGGKLVGTVHDGKLTTSPGGVATPVFEVTSPTLAEVIRDINKYSNNVMAQ
;
A
#
# COMPACT_ATOMS: atom_id res chain seq x y z
N MET A 1 -34.50 -80.28 -63.89
CA MET A 1 -33.87 -79.50 -64.98
C MET A 1 -33.72 -78.05 -64.50
N PRO A 2 -32.67 -77.33 -64.95
CA PRO A 2 -31.79 -76.49 -64.09
C PRO A 2 -32.24 -75.00 -64.02
N VAL A 3 -31.59 -74.03 -63.33
CA VAL A 3 -30.16 -73.83 -62.96
C VAL A 3 -29.99 -73.16 -61.57
N SER A 4 -28.82 -73.33 -60.93
CA SER A 4 -28.31 -72.50 -59.81
C SER A 4 -27.03 -71.79 -60.28
N PRO A 5 -26.73 -70.54 -59.87
CA PRO A 5 -25.75 -70.41 -58.76
C PRO A 5 -25.91 -69.17 -57.84
N HIS A 6 -25.07 -69.15 -56.80
CA HIS A 6 -25.04 -68.21 -55.69
C HIS A 6 -24.47 -66.81 -56.00
N LEU A 7 -24.83 -65.83 -55.17
CA LEU A 7 -23.94 -64.72 -54.82
C LEU A 7 -24.07 -64.37 -53.32
N ARG A 8 -22.94 -64.15 -52.63
CA ARG A 8 -22.85 -63.79 -51.20
C ARG A 8 -22.29 -62.36 -51.08
N PHE A 9 -22.88 -61.51 -50.24
CA PHE A 9 -22.20 -60.38 -49.56
C PHE A 9 -22.94 -60.12 -48.23
N LEU A 10 -22.38 -60.53 -47.08
CA LEU A 10 -21.43 -59.79 -46.22
C LEU A 10 -22.05 -58.56 -45.51
N CYS A 11 -22.35 -58.76 -44.23
CA CYS A 11 -22.78 -57.72 -43.29
C CYS A 11 -21.55 -56.92 -42.81
N GLY A 12 -21.57 -55.60 -42.97
CA GLY A 12 -20.46 -54.72 -42.56
C GLY A 12 -20.69 -54.11 -41.18
N CYS A 13 -19.90 -54.54 -40.18
CA CYS A 13 -19.83 -53.84 -38.90
C CYS A 13 -18.96 -52.59 -39.01
N THR A 14 -19.58 -51.40 -39.01
CA THR A 14 -18.86 -50.12 -38.83
C THR A 14 -18.40 -49.97 -37.38
N LEU A 15 -17.10 -50.20 -37.12
CA LEU A 15 -16.45 -49.74 -35.89
C LEU A 15 -16.38 -48.21 -35.87
N LEU A 16 -16.99 -47.57 -34.88
CA LEU A 16 -16.66 -46.20 -34.52
C LEU A 16 -15.26 -46.17 -33.91
N VAL A 17 -14.28 -45.70 -34.67
CA VAL A 17 -12.99 -45.30 -34.12
C VAL A 17 -13.17 -43.97 -33.40
N LEU A 18 -13.22 -44.01 -32.06
CA LEU A 18 -13.06 -42.83 -31.22
C LEU A 18 -11.65 -42.27 -31.46
N ALA A 19 -11.57 -41.22 -32.28
CA ALA A 19 -10.32 -40.50 -32.49
C ALA A 19 -9.96 -39.72 -31.22
N SER A 20 -9.13 -40.34 -30.38
CA SER A 20 -8.52 -39.68 -29.22
C SER A 20 -7.64 -38.54 -29.71
N ALA A 21 -8.20 -37.33 -29.79
CA ALA A 21 -7.49 -36.10 -30.08
C ALA A 21 -6.45 -35.87 -28.98
N HIS A 22 -5.22 -36.31 -29.22
CA HIS A 22 -4.10 -36.02 -28.36
C HIS A 22 -3.87 -34.51 -28.46
N THR A 23 -4.20 -33.78 -27.39
CA THR A 23 -3.79 -32.40 -27.20
C THR A 23 -2.27 -32.36 -27.10
N ALA A 24 -1.61 -32.25 -28.26
CA ALA A 24 -0.19 -32.01 -28.33
C ALA A 24 0.12 -30.76 -27.50
N ALA A 25 0.98 -30.93 -26.48
CA ALA A 25 1.42 -29.81 -25.66
C ALA A 25 2.00 -28.74 -26.60
N GLN A 26 1.45 -27.53 -26.55
CA GLN A 26 1.84 -26.48 -27.47
C GLN A 26 3.30 -26.11 -27.16
N ASN A 27 4.20 -26.41 -28.11
CA ASN A 27 5.62 -26.12 -27.95
C ASN A 27 5.84 -24.61 -27.76
N LEU A 28 6.85 -24.27 -26.97
CA LEU A 28 7.26 -22.88 -26.80
C LEU A 28 7.78 -22.34 -28.14
N PRO A 29 7.52 -21.07 -28.49
CA PRO A 29 8.16 -20.43 -29.64
C PRO A 29 9.69 -20.50 -29.52
N PRO A 30 10.44 -20.75 -30.62
CA PRO A 30 11.90 -20.90 -30.58
C PRO A 30 12.62 -19.72 -29.92
N GLU A 31 12.09 -18.51 -30.08
CA GLU A 31 12.61 -17.28 -29.47
C GLU A 31 12.47 -17.29 -27.94
N VAL A 32 11.38 -17.87 -27.42
CA VAL A 32 11.16 -18.06 -25.98
C VAL A 32 12.09 -19.15 -25.44
N GLU A 33 12.26 -20.25 -26.16
CA GLU A 33 13.23 -21.29 -25.76
C GLU A 33 14.66 -20.74 -25.70
N ALA A 34 15.07 -19.96 -26.71
CA ALA A 34 16.37 -19.30 -26.73
C ALA A 34 16.53 -18.28 -25.58
N ALA A 35 15.47 -17.53 -25.26
CA ALA A 35 15.47 -16.59 -24.13
C ALA A 35 15.62 -17.31 -22.78
N LEU A 36 14.89 -18.41 -22.56
CA LEU A 36 15.00 -19.25 -21.36
C LEU A 36 16.41 -19.83 -21.21
N LEU A 37 16.98 -20.39 -22.28
CA LEU A 37 18.35 -20.92 -22.28
C LEU A 37 19.38 -19.83 -21.95
N LYS A 38 19.26 -18.64 -22.55
CA LYS A 38 20.12 -17.48 -22.26
C LYS A 38 20.00 -17.01 -20.80
N ALA A 39 18.79 -17.04 -20.24
CA ALA A 39 18.51 -16.71 -18.84
C ALA A 39 18.87 -17.85 -17.86
N LYS A 40 19.26 -19.03 -18.36
CA LYS A 40 19.48 -20.27 -17.59
C LYS A 40 18.26 -20.72 -16.79
N LEU A 41 17.05 -20.43 -17.29
CA LEU A 41 15.79 -20.82 -16.68
C LEU A 41 15.28 -22.14 -17.30
N PRO A 42 14.83 -23.11 -16.50
CA PRO A 42 14.20 -24.32 -17.02
C PRO A 42 12.80 -24.01 -17.55
N ARG A 43 12.28 -24.86 -18.45
CA ARG A 43 10.97 -24.62 -19.10
C ARG A 43 9.80 -24.58 -18.11
N ASP A 44 9.93 -25.29 -16.99
CA ASP A 44 8.94 -25.37 -15.93
C ASP A 44 8.99 -24.19 -14.93
N ALA A 45 9.90 -23.24 -15.10
CA ALA A 45 9.90 -21.97 -14.37
C ALA A 45 8.81 -20.97 -14.86
N ILE A 46 8.13 -21.24 -15.99
CA ILE A 46 7.14 -20.33 -16.57
C ILE A 46 5.79 -20.99 -16.90
N ALA A 47 4.71 -20.21 -16.75
CA ALA A 47 3.42 -20.46 -17.37
C ALA A 47 3.07 -19.25 -18.24
N MET A 48 2.43 -19.47 -19.39
CA MET A 48 2.08 -18.39 -20.33
C MET A 48 0.72 -18.63 -20.98
N LEU A 49 -0.08 -17.57 -21.04
CA LEU A 49 -1.32 -17.50 -21.78
C LEU A 49 -1.27 -16.25 -22.66
N VAL A 50 -1.42 -16.41 -23.97
CA VAL A 50 -1.57 -15.30 -24.92
C VAL A 50 -2.90 -15.45 -25.61
N VAL A 51 -3.84 -14.58 -25.27
CA VAL A 51 -5.23 -14.57 -25.76
C VAL A 51 -5.53 -13.29 -26.50
N ASP A 52 -6.56 -13.34 -27.33
CA ASP A 52 -7.27 -12.14 -27.78
C ASP A 52 -7.93 -11.44 -26.57
N ALA A 53 -7.89 -10.11 -26.53
CA ALA A 53 -8.38 -9.32 -25.39
C ALA A 53 -9.92 -9.36 -25.27
N GLU A 54 -10.62 -9.57 -26.38
CA GLU A 54 -12.08 -9.75 -26.41
C GLU A 54 -12.48 -11.23 -26.28
N GLY A 55 -11.51 -12.15 -26.18
CA GLY A 55 -11.74 -13.60 -26.10
C GLY A 55 -12.35 -14.23 -27.37
N ARG A 56 -12.34 -13.53 -28.51
CA ARG A 56 -13.04 -13.96 -29.74
C ARG A 56 -12.29 -15.01 -30.54
N ILE A 57 -10.99 -15.17 -30.29
CA ILE A 57 -10.10 -16.09 -31.02
C ILE A 57 -9.44 -17.03 -29.99
N PRO A 58 -9.25 -18.34 -30.31
CA PRO A 58 -8.53 -19.26 -29.44
C PRO A 58 -7.15 -18.74 -29.02
N PRO A 59 -6.64 -19.14 -27.84
CA PRO A 59 -5.33 -18.70 -27.36
C PRO A 59 -4.23 -18.95 -28.40
N ARG A 60 -3.47 -17.90 -28.72
CA ARG A 60 -2.27 -18.01 -29.58
C ARG A 60 -1.18 -18.84 -28.91
N LEU A 61 -1.15 -18.84 -27.58
CA LEU A 61 -0.28 -19.68 -26.76
C LEU A 61 -1.01 -20.06 -25.46
N SER A 62 -1.01 -21.35 -25.12
CA SER A 62 -1.44 -21.86 -23.81
C SER A 62 -0.41 -22.87 -23.31
N TYR A 63 0.50 -22.40 -22.44
CA TYR A 63 1.60 -23.19 -21.89
C TYR A 63 1.52 -23.25 -20.36
N ARG A 64 1.31 -24.46 -19.82
CA ARG A 64 1.25 -24.74 -18.37
C ARG A 64 0.26 -23.85 -17.58
N THR A 65 -0.81 -23.41 -18.23
CA THR A 65 -1.79 -22.45 -17.71
C THR A 65 -2.61 -22.95 -16.51
N THR A 66 -2.60 -24.25 -16.24
CA THR A 66 -3.22 -24.87 -15.05
C THR A 66 -2.25 -25.10 -13.89
N VAL A 67 -0.97 -24.72 -14.02
CA VAL A 67 0.03 -24.89 -12.97
C VAL A 67 0.07 -23.63 -12.09
N PRO A 68 -0.16 -23.73 -10.77
CA PRO A 68 -0.02 -22.59 -9.87
C PRO A 68 1.40 -22.00 -9.92
N MET A 69 1.48 -20.67 -9.99
CA MET A 69 2.71 -19.90 -9.97
C MET A 69 2.61 -18.81 -8.91
N ASN A 70 3.74 -18.34 -8.38
CA ASN A 70 3.75 -17.12 -7.57
C ASN A 70 3.51 -15.91 -8.50
N PRO A 71 2.38 -15.18 -8.38
CA PRO A 71 2.11 -14.02 -9.23
C PRO A 71 2.88 -12.76 -8.79
N ALA A 72 3.49 -12.78 -7.61
CA ALA A 72 3.97 -11.58 -6.90
C ALA A 72 2.93 -10.44 -6.97
N SER A 73 3.36 -9.22 -7.24
CA SER A 73 2.48 -8.05 -7.35
C SER A 73 1.44 -8.10 -8.49
N VAL A 74 1.49 -9.07 -9.41
CA VAL A 74 0.40 -9.28 -10.40
C VAL A 74 -0.90 -9.67 -9.69
N MET A 75 -0.84 -10.21 -8.47
CA MET A 75 -2.03 -10.46 -7.62
C MET A 75 -2.90 -9.20 -7.43
N LYS A 76 -2.30 -8.00 -7.46
CA LYS A 76 -3.05 -6.73 -7.33
C LYS A 76 -4.08 -6.54 -8.44
N LEU A 77 -3.92 -7.16 -9.61
CA LEU A 77 -4.97 -7.16 -10.65
C LEU A 77 -6.24 -7.88 -10.19
N VAL A 78 -6.11 -8.98 -9.43
CA VAL A 78 -7.26 -9.71 -8.87
C VAL A 78 -7.94 -8.86 -7.79
N THR A 79 -7.17 -8.30 -6.85
CA THR A 79 -7.74 -7.47 -5.78
C THR A 79 -8.40 -6.21 -6.30
N THR A 80 -7.75 -5.49 -7.24
CA THR A 80 -8.31 -4.25 -7.80
C THR A 80 -9.48 -4.51 -8.75
N TYR A 81 -9.54 -5.65 -9.43
CA TYR A 81 -10.75 -6.10 -10.13
C TYR A 81 -11.91 -6.35 -9.14
N ALA A 82 -11.67 -7.12 -8.07
CA ALA A 82 -12.69 -7.42 -7.07
C ALA A 82 -13.21 -6.14 -6.38
N ALA A 83 -12.33 -5.17 -6.10
CA ALA A 83 -12.74 -3.87 -5.58
C ALA A 83 -13.65 -3.10 -6.55
N LEU A 84 -13.34 -3.09 -7.86
CA LEU A 84 -14.18 -2.45 -8.86
C LEU A 84 -15.56 -3.10 -9.00
N ASP A 85 -15.63 -4.43 -8.94
CA ASP A 85 -16.86 -5.21 -9.04
C ASP A 85 -17.77 -5.02 -7.80
N LEU A 86 -17.18 -5.05 -6.60
CA LEU A 86 -17.91 -4.98 -5.33
C LEU A 86 -18.30 -3.56 -4.90
N LEU A 87 -17.43 -2.57 -5.14
CA LEU A 87 -17.60 -1.20 -4.64
C LEU A 87 -17.99 -0.20 -5.74
N GLY A 88 -17.64 -0.49 -6.99
CA GLY A 88 -17.79 0.41 -8.13
C GLY A 88 -16.67 1.48 -8.23
N PRO A 89 -16.32 1.94 -9.44
CA PRO A 89 -15.19 2.84 -9.67
C PRO A 89 -15.30 4.21 -8.99
N ALA A 90 -16.53 4.64 -8.69
CA ALA A 90 -16.84 5.90 -8.02
C ALA A 90 -16.89 5.79 -6.48
N TYR A 91 -16.58 4.63 -5.91
CA TYR A 91 -16.50 4.46 -4.47
C TYR A 91 -15.46 5.42 -3.86
N VAL A 92 -15.78 5.94 -2.68
CA VAL A 92 -14.89 6.76 -1.87
C VAL A 92 -14.97 6.30 -0.42
N TRP A 93 -13.82 6.24 0.23
CA TRP A 93 -13.69 6.17 1.67
C TRP A 93 -13.86 7.57 2.28
N ASN A 94 -14.53 7.63 3.43
CA ASN A 94 -14.66 8.84 4.24
C ASN A 94 -13.95 8.65 5.58
N THR A 95 -13.24 9.68 6.05
CA THR A 95 -12.69 9.76 7.41
C THR A 95 -13.56 10.73 8.21
N PRO A 96 -14.59 10.25 8.95
CA PRO A 96 -15.41 11.10 9.79
C PRO A 96 -14.65 11.60 11.03
N VAL A 97 -14.89 12.86 11.36
CA VAL A 97 -14.33 13.56 12.52
C VAL A 97 -15.46 14.00 13.44
N PHE A 98 -15.31 13.75 14.74
CA PHE A 98 -16.29 14.07 15.77
C PHE A 98 -15.67 15.00 16.82
N ILE A 99 -16.52 15.82 17.44
CA ILE A 99 -16.14 16.65 18.59
C ILE A 99 -17.04 16.26 19.76
N GLU A 100 -16.44 15.73 20.82
CA GLU A 100 -17.10 15.38 22.07
C GLU A 100 -16.89 16.53 23.06
N GLY A 101 -17.76 17.55 23.06
CA GLY A 101 -17.66 18.67 23.99
C GLY A 101 -18.03 20.03 23.38
N ALA A 102 -17.73 21.11 24.10
CA ALA A 102 -18.03 22.47 23.66
C ALA A 102 -16.75 23.23 23.28
N VAL A 103 -16.78 23.96 22.16
CA VAL A 103 -15.73 24.92 21.80
C VAL A 103 -16.08 26.29 22.40
N ARG A 104 -15.20 26.85 23.22
CA ARG A 104 -15.34 28.19 23.83
C ARG A 104 -13.99 28.90 23.80
N ASP A 105 -13.96 30.16 23.39
CA ASP A 105 -12.75 31.01 23.33
C ASP A 105 -11.54 30.35 22.65
N GLY A 106 -11.80 29.55 21.61
CA GLY A 106 -10.80 28.81 20.85
C GLY A 106 -10.33 27.49 21.48
N THR A 107 -10.92 27.07 22.60
CA THR A 107 -10.60 25.81 23.30
C THR A 107 -11.75 24.82 23.19
N LEU A 108 -11.46 23.60 22.72
CA LEU A 108 -12.37 22.47 22.82
C LEU A 108 -12.27 21.86 24.23
N TYR A 109 -13.33 21.99 25.00
CA TYR A 109 -13.48 21.36 26.32
C TYR A 109 -14.03 19.95 26.17
N GLY A 110 -13.14 19.03 25.79
CA GLY A 110 -13.42 17.62 25.55
C GLY A 110 -12.55 17.06 24.43
N ASN A 111 -13.01 16.02 23.74
CA ASN A 111 -12.18 15.22 22.84
C ASN A 111 -12.45 15.52 21.36
N LEU A 112 -11.40 15.37 20.54
CA LEU A 112 -11.51 15.24 19.10
C LEU A 112 -11.43 13.74 18.75
N VAL A 113 -12.35 13.19 17.97
CA VAL A 113 -12.27 11.79 17.53
C VAL A 113 -12.08 11.74 16.03
N ILE A 114 -11.06 11.04 15.56
CA ILE A 114 -10.77 10.80 14.14
C ILE A 114 -11.00 9.32 13.88
N LYS A 115 -12.00 8.99 13.06
CA LYS A 115 -12.35 7.59 12.77
C LYS A 115 -11.88 7.19 11.37
N GLY A 116 -11.05 6.16 11.33
CA GLY A 116 -10.63 5.49 10.11
C GLY A 116 -11.71 4.52 9.62
N LEU A 117 -12.07 4.65 8.34
CA LEU A 117 -12.93 3.69 7.62
C LEU A 117 -12.20 3.07 6.40
N GLY A 118 -10.87 3.09 6.41
CA GLY A 118 -10.02 2.45 5.40
C GLY A 118 -9.55 3.35 4.25
N ASP A 119 -9.53 4.69 4.39
CA ASP A 119 -8.98 5.59 3.34
C ASP A 119 -7.50 5.26 3.07
N PRO A 120 -7.16 4.67 1.89
CA PRO A 120 -5.79 4.28 1.56
C PRO A 120 -4.95 5.47 1.08
N LYS A 121 -5.51 6.68 1.14
CA LYS A 121 -4.93 7.95 0.68
C LYS A 121 -4.97 9.03 1.76
N LEU A 122 -5.06 8.69 3.04
CA LEU A 122 -4.88 9.65 4.13
C LEU A 122 -3.38 9.99 4.37
N VAL A 123 -2.74 10.54 3.33
CA VAL A 123 -1.35 11.03 3.32
C VAL A 123 -1.20 12.32 4.13
N ALA A 124 0.04 12.73 4.41
CA ALA A 124 0.34 13.84 5.30
C ALA A 124 -0.34 15.17 4.92
N GLU A 125 -0.44 15.50 3.62
CA GLU A 125 -1.11 16.70 3.14
C GLU A 125 -2.63 16.66 3.40
N ARG A 126 -3.22 15.46 3.39
CA ARG A 126 -4.65 15.25 3.70
C ARG A 126 -4.90 15.22 5.20
N LEU A 127 -3.95 14.77 6.00
CA LEU A 127 -3.94 14.96 7.46
C LEU A 127 -3.84 16.45 7.83
N TRP A 128 -2.97 17.22 7.17
CA TRP A 128 -2.88 18.67 7.33
C TRP A 128 -4.21 19.37 6.98
N LEU A 129 -4.84 18.99 5.86
CA LEU A 129 -6.18 19.51 5.50
C LEU A 129 -7.26 19.15 6.53
N LEU A 130 -7.24 17.94 7.10
CA LEU A 130 -8.13 17.50 8.17
C LEU A 130 -7.95 18.38 9.41
N MET A 131 -6.71 18.53 9.89
CA MET A 131 -6.38 19.39 11.04
C MET A 131 -6.71 20.86 10.78
N ARG A 132 -6.51 21.33 9.54
CA ARG A 132 -6.88 22.70 9.15
C ARG A 132 -8.39 22.92 9.22
N ARG A 133 -9.18 21.89 8.90
CA ARG A 133 -10.64 21.94 9.03
C ARG A 133 -11.10 21.92 10.49
N VAL A 134 -10.40 21.21 11.38
CA VAL A 134 -10.59 21.32 12.85
C VAL A 134 -10.30 22.74 13.32
N GLN A 135 -9.20 23.37 12.89
CA GLN A 135 -8.94 24.79 13.18
C GLN A 135 -10.01 25.74 12.59
N GLY A 136 -10.59 25.37 11.45
CA GLY A 136 -11.72 26.07 10.82
C GLY A 136 -13.01 26.06 11.65
N LEU A 137 -13.18 25.12 12.59
CA LEU A 137 -14.26 25.10 13.58
C LEU A 137 -13.97 26.02 14.78
N GLY A 138 -12.89 26.82 14.73
CA GLY A 138 -12.45 27.71 15.78
C GLY A 138 -11.53 27.06 16.83
N VAL A 139 -11.27 25.75 16.74
CA VAL A 139 -10.43 25.03 17.71
C VAL A 139 -8.96 25.40 17.52
N ARG A 140 -8.32 25.87 18.60
CA ARG A 140 -6.87 26.16 18.68
C ARG A 140 -6.19 25.37 19.79
N THR A 141 -6.92 25.12 20.88
CA THR A 141 -6.52 24.25 21.98
C THR A 141 -7.52 23.11 22.10
N ILE A 142 -7.04 21.88 22.27
CA ILE A 142 -7.86 20.72 22.68
C ILE A 142 -7.54 20.43 24.14
N SER A 143 -8.55 20.52 25.00
CA SER A 143 -8.38 20.41 26.46
C SER A 143 -8.56 18.98 26.99
N GLY A 144 -9.17 18.10 26.20
CA GLY A 144 -9.15 16.65 26.39
C GLY A 144 -8.17 15.99 25.42
N ASP A 145 -8.52 14.80 24.93
CA ASP A 145 -7.66 13.95 24.10
C ASP A 145 -7.99 14.05 22.59
N ILE A 146 -7.09 13.55 21.75
CA ILE A 146 -7.39 13.17 20.36
C ILE A 146 -7.47 11.65 20.27
N VAL A 147 -8.67 11.13 20.04
CA VAL A 147 -8.96 9.69 20.03
C VAL A 147 -8.94 9.16 18.59
N LEU A 148 -8.17 8.11 18.35
CA LEU A 148 -8.03 7.47 17.04
C LEU A 148 -8.85 6.18 16.99
N ASP A 149 -9.97 6.19 16.24
CA ASP A 149 -10.86 5.05 16.08
C ASP A 149 -10.55 4.29 14.78
N HIS A 150 -9.72 3.25 14.90
CA HIS A 150 -9.44 2.30 13.82
C HIS A 150 -10.36 1.07 13.81
N THR A 151 -11.47 1.05 14.58
CA THR A 151 -12.23 -0.20 14.82
C THR A 151 -13.08 -0.67 13.63
N ALA A 152 -12.96 -0.05 12.46
CA ALA A 152 -13.63 -0.51 11.24
C ALA A 152 -12.99 -1.79 10.68
N PHE A 153 -11.68 -1.99 10.92
CA PHE A 153 -10.97 -3.22 10.56
C PHE A 153 -10.67 -4.05 11.83
N ALA A 154 -10.79 -5.37 11.72
CA ALA A 154 -10.46 -6.32 12.78
C ALA A 154 -9.30 -7.23 12.30
N LEU A 155 -8.09 -6.67 12.31
CA LEU A 155 -6.89 -7.31 11.76
C LEU A 155 -6.11 -8.08 12.84
N PRO A 156 -5.49 -9.22 12.50
CA PRO A 156 -4.52 -9.86 13.37
C PRO A 156 -3.25 -9.00 13.49
N ALA A 157 -2.52 -9.16 14.60
CA ALA A 157 -1.16 -8.62 14.68
C ALA A 157 -0.28 -9.28 13.59
N THR A 158 0.57 -8.50 12.95
CA THR A 158 1.50 -8.93 11.90
C THR A 158 2.89 -8.38 12.22
N ASP A 159 3.94 -9.18 12.10
CA ASP A 159 5.31 -8.70 12.18
C ASP A 159 5.76 -8.22 10.80
N PRO A 160 6.15 -6.94 10.61
CA PRO A 160 6.66 -6.45 9.33
C PRO A 160 7.92 -7.19 8.83
N ALA A 161 8.63 -7.94 9.68
CA ALA A 161 9.77 -8.75 9.29
C ALA A 161 9.41 -10.11 8.67
N ASP A 162 8.17 -10.61 8.83
CA ASP A 162 7.77 -11.99 8.46
C ASP A 162 7.96 -12.32 6.96
N PHE A 163 7.95 -11.32 6.07
CA PHE A 163 8.02 -11.53 4.62
C PHE A 163 9.45 -11.74 4.10
N ASP A 164 10.38 -10.85 4.44
CA ASP A 164 11.73 -10.79 3.89
C ASP A 164 12.80 -10.30 4.88
N ASN A 165 12.44 -10.16 6.17
CA ASN A 165 13.27 -9.59 7.22
C ASN A 165 13.72 -8.12 6.95
N GLU A 166 12.97 -7.36 6.14
CA GLU A 166 13.16 -5.91 5.96
C GLU A 166 12.00 -5.09 6.57
N PRO A 167 11.77 -5.10 7.90
CA PRO A 167 10.58 -4.50 8.54
C PRO A 167 10.40 -2.99 8.30
N LEU A 168 11.47 -2.26 8.00
CA LEU A 168 11.45 -0.81 7.75
C LEU A 168 11.13 -0.45 6.27
N ARG A 169 10.78 -1.43 5.44
CA ARG A 169 10.33 -1.18 4.05
C ARG A 169 8.85 -0.80 4.04
N PRO A 170 8.46 0.31 3.38
CA PRO A 170 7.05 0.71 3.26
C PRO A 170 6.11 -0.36 2.68
N TYR A 171 6.64 -1.31 1.90
CA TYR A 171 5.84 -2.41 1.34
C TYR A 171 5.52 -3.55 2.33
N ASN A 172 6.15 -3.54 3.52
CA ASN A 172 5.90 -4.46 4.64
C ASN A 172 5.00 -3.83 5.73
N ALA A 173 4.53 -2.59 5.54
CA ALA A 173 3.60 -1.95 6.46
C ALA A 173 2.27 -2.71 6.49
N ALA A 174 1.77 -3.02 7.70
CA ALA A 174 0.48 -3.69 7.89
C ALA A 174 -0.71 -2.73 7.62
N PRO A 175 -1.81 -3.22 7.02
CA PRO A 175 -3.00 -2.41 6.73
C PRO A 175 -3.63 -1.82 8.00
N ASP A 176 -4.47 -0.80 7.81
CA ASP A 176 -5.14 -0.10 8.90
C ASP A 176 -6.42 0.57 8.43
N ALA A 177 -7.41 0.68 9.32
CA ALA A 177 -8.60 1.48 9.02
C ALA A 177 -8.27 2.98 9.04
N LEU A 178 -7.27 3.39 9.83
CA LEU A 178 -6.72 4.75 9.86
C LEU A 178 -5.29 4.74 9.28
N LEU A 179 -5.15 4.37 8.00
CA LEU A 179 -3.86 4.27 7.32
C LEU A 179 -3.25 5.65 7.02
N LEU A 180 -2.69 6.29 8.03
CA LEU A 180 -1.96 7.55 7.89
C LEU A 180 -0.66 7.32 7.14
N ASN A 181 -0.48 8.05 6.03
CA ASN A 181 0.75 8.14 5.24
C ASN A 181 1.53 6.81 5.07
N TYR A 182 0.82 5.71 4.81
CA TYR A 182 1.41 4.37 4.63
C TYR A 182 2.25 3.87 5.82
N LYS A 183 1.97 4.32 7.05
CA LYS A 183 2.77 4.08 8.26
C LYS A 183 4.26 4.41 8.08
N SER A 184 4.55 5.40 7.24
CA SER A 184 5.89 5.71 6.76
C SER A 184 6.24 7.18 6.94
N VAL A 185 7.45 7.44 7.43
CA VAL A 185 8.08 8.76 7.41
C VAL A 185 8.90 8.91 6.13
N VAL A 186 8.81 10.08 5.51
CA VAL A 186 9.55 10.43 4.30
C VAL A 186 10.68 11.37 4.69
N MET A 187 11.92 10.96 4.44
CA MET A 187 13.12 11.76 4.69
C MET A 187 13.62 12.37 3.39
N THR A 188 13.64 13.70 3.29
CA THR A 188 14.15 14.42 2.11
C THR A 188 15.47 15.09 2.46
N PHE A 189 16.54 14.65 1.80
CA PHE A 189 17.91 15.11 2.00
C PHE A 189 18.28 16.14 0.92
N VAL A 190 18.68 17.35 1.33
CA VAL A 190 19.04 18.45 0.42
C VAL A 190 20.44 19.01 0.78
N PRO A 191 21.47 18.81 -0.06
CA PRO A 191 22.82 19.33 0.17
C PRO A 191 22.91 20.86 0.19
N ASP A 192 23.46 21.42 1.27
CA ASP A 192 23.94 22.80 1.36
C ASP A 192 25.48 22.82 1.44
N ARG A 193 26.11 23.21 0.34
CA ARG A 193 27.57 23.29 0.22
C ARG A 193 28.18 24.51 0.92
N THR A 194 27.36 25.47 1.35
CA THR A 194 27.84 26.68 2.06
C THR A 194 28.14 26.39 3.53
N VAL A 195 27.34 25.53 4.18
CA VAL A 195 27.54 25.05 5.55
C VAL A 195 28.10 23.62 5.63
N ASN A 196 28.31 22.97 4.48
CA ASN A 196 28.85 21.61 4.34
C ASN A 196 28.02 20.52 5.06
N THR A 197 26.70 20.67 5.04
CA THR A 197 25.74 19.66 5.53
C THR A 197 24.64 19.41 4.47
N ALA A 198 23.97 18.27 4.52
CA ALA A 198 22.64 18.16 3.93
C ALA A 198 21.60 18.43 5.03
N GLN A 199 20.60 19.24 4.70
CA GLN A 199 19.38 19.37 5.48
C GLN A 199 18.55 18.09 5.30
N VAL A 200 17.86 17.65 6.36
CA VAL A 200 16.96 16.51 6.35
C VAL A 200 15.60 16.97 6.83
N GLN A 201 14.62 16.98 5.93
CA GLN A 201 13.21 17.20 6.26
C GLN A 201 12.53 15.84 6.48
N PHE A 202 11.64 15.78 7.47
CA PHE A 202 10.85 14.60 7.81
C PHE A 202 9.37 14.93 7.60
N GLU A 203 8.61 14.01 6.99
CA GLU A 203 7.19 14.20 6.68
C GLU A 203 6.42 12.88 6.90
N PRO A 204 5.31 12.86 7.67
CA PRO A 204 4.80 13.96 8.50
C PRO A 204 5.71 14.23 9.72
N PRO A 205 5.56 15.39 10.39
CA PRO A 205 6.09 15.59 11.74
C PRO A 205 5.61 14.51 12.71
N LEU A 206 6.51 13.97 13.52
CA LEU A 206 6.21 12.94 14.52
C LEU A 206 6.43 13.45 15.95
N ALA A 207 5.34 13.59 16.72
CA ALA A 207 5.45 13.98 18.13
C ALA A 207 6.28 12.97 18.95
N GLY A 208 7.10 13.50 19.85
CA GLY A 208 7.96 12.69 20.71
C GLY A 208 9.01 11.85 19.97
N VAL A 209 9.37 12.22 18.74
CA VAL A 209 10.52 11.67 18.00
C VAL A 209 11.56 12.78 17.84
N ALA A 210 12.80 12.47 18.20
CA ALA A 210 13.94 13.37 18.01
C ALA A 210 14.65 13.04 16.69
N GLU A 211 14.53 13.96 15.74
CA GLU A 211 14.94 13.78 14.35
C GLU A 211 16.23 14.54 14.05
N GLN A 212 17.22 13.87 13.45
CA GLN A 212 18.47 14.50 13.04
C GLN A 212 18.28 15.27 11.72
N THR A 213 17.96 16.56 11.82
CA THR A 213 17.68 17.46 10.69
C THR A 213 18.90 17.88 9.87
N THR A 214 20.13 17.50 10.26
CA THR A 214 21.34 17.75 9.44
C THR A 214 22.32 16.58 9.48
N VAL A 215 22.99 16.33 8.34
CA VAL A 215 24.05 15.34 8.20
C VAL A 215 25.28 15.95 7.51
N PRO A 216 26.52 15.63 7.89
CA PRO A 216 27.71 16.19 7.24
C PRO A 216 27.80 15.74 5.77
N LEU A 217 28.22 16.65 4.87
CA LEU A 217 28.51 16.28 3.49
C LEU A 217 29.84 15.55 3.36
N SER A 218 29.90 14.64 2.39
CA SER A 218 31.12 14.01 1.90
C SER A 218 31.31 14.21 0.40
N GLY A 219 32.56 14.08 -0.06
CA GLY A 219 32.89 14.03 -1.48
C GLY A 219 32.75 12.62 -2.06
N GLY A 220 32.75 12.52 -3.38
CA GLY A 220 32.61 11.26 -4.13
C GLY A 220 31.28 11.14 -4.88
N GLU A 221 31.13 10.04 -5.60
CA GLU A 221 29.90 9.65 -6.29
C GLU A 221 28.74 9.39 -5.30
N CYS A 222 27.49 9.51 -5.74
CA CYS A 222 26.33 9.30 -4.86
C CYS A 222 26.24 7.87 -4.32
N GLY A 223 26.48 6.87 -5.17
CA GLY A 223 26.49 5.45 -4.80
C GLY A 223 25.26 5.00 -3.99
N ASP A 224 25.49 4.12 -3.02
CA ASP A 224 24.51 3.80 -1.98
C ASP A 224 24.63 4.78 -0.81
N TYR A 225 24.03 5.96 -1.00
CA TYR A 225 23.97 7.02 0.02
C TYR A 225 23.28 6.59 1.32
N ARG A 226 22.43 5.55 1.29
CA ARG A 226 21.72 5.07 2.49
C ARG A 226 22.66 4.29 3.40
N ALA A 227 23.56 3.50 2.82
CA ALA A 227 24.65 2.87 3.57
C ALA A 227 25.65 3.91 4.13
N THR A 228 26.04 4.94 3.34
CA THR A 228 27.00 5.95 3.81
C THR A 228 26.47 6.83 4.93
N LEU A 229 25.16 7.04 5.00
CA LEU A 229 24.49 7.75 6.10
C LEU A 229 24.63 7.04 7.45
N ARG A 230 24.88 5.72 7.47
CA ARG A 230 24.94 4.87 8.68
C ARG A 230 23.74 5.15 9.62
N PRO A 231 22.50 4.91 9.14
CA PRO A 231 21.30 5.17 9.90
C PRO A 231 21.22 4.33 11.16
N ASP A 232 20.65 4.91 12.22
CA ASP A 232 20.20 4.20 13.41
C ASP A 232 18.71 4.50 13.61
N PHE A 233 17.92 3.43 13.56
CA PHE A 233 16.47 3.40 13.75
C PHE A 233 16.08 2.39 14.86
N SER A 234 17.05 1.97 15.70
CA SER A 234 16.84 0.95 16.73
C SER A 234 15.98 1.44 17.90
N ASP A 235 15.96 2.75 18.14
CA ASP A 235 15.06 3.44 19.05
C ASP A 235 14.00 4.20 18.22
N PRO A 236 12.70 3.84 18.28
CA PRO A 236 11.65 4.51 17.52
C PRO A 236 11.42 5.98 17.95
N THR A 237 12.00 6.42 19.07
CA THR A 237 11.97 7.83 19.49
C THR A 237 13.13 8.66 18.94
N HIS A 238 14.06 8.07 18.18
CA HIS A 238 15.23 8.75 17.64
C HIS A 238 15.56 8.32 16.21
N ILE A 239 15.54 9.27 15.27
CA ILE A 239 16.08 9.04 13.92
C ILE A 239 17.44 9.72 13.79
N ARG A 240 18.50 8.90 13.64
CA ARG A 240 19.89 9.37 13.68
C ARG A 240 20.72 8.82 12.50
N PHE A 241 21.78 9.53 12.15
CA PHE A 241 22.72 9.19 11.09
C PHE A 241 24.16 9.37 11.58
N ALA A 242 24.90 8.26 11.73
CA ALA A 242 26.29 8.24 12.22
C ALA A 242 27.34 8.36 11.09
N GLY A 243 26.90 8.75 9.89
CA GLY A 243 27.69 8.77 8.66
C GLY A 243 27.65 10.11 7.95
N THR A 244 27.73 10.07 6.62
CA THR A 244 27.80 11.28 5.77
C THR A 244 26.96 11.13 4.50
N TYR A 245 26.59 12.27 3.92
CA TYR A 245 25.79 12.34 2.70
C TYR A 245 26.64 12.84 1.52
N PRO A 246 26.82 12.06 0.43
CA PRO A 246 27.63 12.49 -0.71
C PRO A 246 27.00 13.70 -1.42
N ALA A 247 27.76 14.79 -1.54
CA ALA A 247 27.28 16.05 -2.15
C ALA A 247 26.96 15.94 -3.66
N ALA A 248 27.28 14.80 -4.29
CA ALA A 248 26.91 14.45 -5.66
C ALA A 248 25.50 13.84 -5.78
N CYS A 249 24.85 13.45 -4.67
CA CYS A 249 23.50 12.89 -4.72
C CYS A 249 22.42 13.87 -5.15
N LEU A 250 22.68 15.18 -5.03
CA LEU A 250 21.67 16.24 -5.08
C LEU A 250 20.56 15.95 -4.06
N GLU A 251 19.31 16.26 -4.38
CA GLU A 251 18.18 15.86 -3.56
C GLU A 251 17.95 14.34 -3.62
N LYS A 252 17.67 13.71 -2.46
CA LYS A 252 17.10 12.37 -2.38
C LYS A 252 15.94 12.30 -1.40
N VAL A 253 14.90 11.60 -1.83
CA VAL A 253 13.75 11.22 -0.99
C VAL A 253 13.92 9.77 -0.56
N TRP A 254 13.71 9.47 0.72
CA TRP A 254 13.76 8.14 1.29
C TRP A 254 12.54 7.89 2.19
N PRO A 255 11.52 7.15 1.70
CA PRO A 255 10.43 6.68 2.54
C PRO A 255 10.89 5.46 3.39
N LEU A 256 10.52 5.46 4.66
CA LEU A 256 10.87 4.45 5.65
C LEU A 256 9.59 4.07 6.42
N ALA A 257 9.25 2.79 6.50
CA ALA A 257 8.20 2.35 7.42
C ALA A 257 8.68 2.62 8.85
N PHE A 258 7.83 3.24 9.67
CA PHE A 258 8.24 3.70 10.99
C PHE A 258 8.48 2.51 11.93
N ALA A 259 9.55 2.59 12.72
CA ALA A 259 10.09 1.46 13.48
C ALA A 259 9.16 0.93 14.59
N ASP A 260 8.21 1.74 15.06
CA ASP A 260 7.07 1.29 15.88
C ASP A 260 5.73 1.61 15.18
N PRO A 261 5.23 0.71 14.32
CA PRO A 261 4.01 0.94 13.55
C PRO A 261 2.75 1.21 14.41
N LYS A 262 2.76 0.89 15.70
CA LYS A 262 1.62 1.10 16.60
C LYS A 262 1.52 2.54 17.07
N SER A 263 2.63 3.17 17.49
CA SER A 263 2.58 4.58 17.91
C SER A 263 2.57 5.57 16.74
N TYR A 264 2.85 5.13 15.51
CA TYR A 264 2.93 6.00 14.32
C TYR A 264 1.74 6.95 14.16
N ALA A 265 0.51 6.43 14.22
CA ALA A 265 -0.69 7.22 13.94
C ALA A 265 -0.90 8.34 14.95
N ALA A 266 -0.71 8.04 16.24
CA ALA A 266 -0.77 9.03 17.32
C ALA A 266 0.30 10.12 17.15
N ARG A 267 1.55 9.73 16.87
CA ARG A 267 2.68 10.65 16.67
C ARG A 267 2.48 11.57 15.47
N ALA A 268 1.99 11.05 14.35
CA ALA A 268 1.73 11.85 13.14
C ALA A 268 0.56 12.83 13.34
N VAL A 269 -0.50 12.41 14.02
CA VAL A 269 -1.64 13.28 14.37
C VAL A 269 -1.23 14.40 15.32
N GLU A 270 -0.52 14.06 16.40
CA GLU A 270 -0.05 15.04 17.38
C GLU A 270 0.99 15.99 16.77
N GLY A 271 1.97 15.44 16.05
CA GLY A 271 3.03 16.22 15.39
C GLY A 271 2.46 17.23 14.41
N MET A 272 1.52 16.81 13.56
CA MET A 272 0.83 17.70 12.62
C MET A 272 0.01 18.78 13.35
N TRP A 273 -0.71 18.43 14.42
CA TRP A 273 -1.48 19.40 15.20
C TRP A 273 -0.58 20.48 15.85
N LEU A 274 0.55 20.06 16.42
CA LEU A 274 1.52 20.94 17.07
C LEU A 274 2.28 21.82 16.06
N GLU A 275 2.73 21.28 14.92
CA GLU A 275 3.39 22.06 13.86
C GLU A 275 2.48 23.15 13.32
N MET A 276 1.18 22.86 13.16
CA MET A 276 0.17 23.83 12.75
C MET A 276 -0.18 24.88 13.83
N GLY A 277 0.57 24.94 14.93
CA GLY A 277 0.38 25.88 16.04
C GLY A 277 -0.81 25.54 16.95
N GLY A 278 -1.37 24.33 16.82
CA GLY A 278 -2.36 23.80 17.73
C GLY A 278 -1.77 23.50 19.10
N LYS A 279 -2.62 23.46 20.12
CA LYS A 279 -2.25 23.08 21.49
C LYS A 279 -3.08 21.88 21.92
N LEU A 280 -2.46 20.96 22.66
CA LEU A 280 -3.10 19.79 23.25
C LEU A 280 -2.77 19.78 24.75
N VAL A 281 -3.77 19.49 25.59
CA VAL A 281 -3.62 19.36 27.04
C VAL A 281 -3.66 17.89 27.48
N GLY A 282 -4.50 17.08 26.82
CA GLY A 282 -4.50 15.63 26.95
C GLY A 282 -3.43 14.98 26.08
N THR A 283 -3.78 13.84 25.50
CA THR A 283 -2.89 12.95 24.74
C THR A 283 -3.52 12.55 23.41
N VAL A 284 -2.74 11.94 22.52
CA VAL A 284 -3.28 11.26 21.33
C VAL A 284 -3.16 9.76 21.54
N HIS A 285 -4.28 9.03 21.43
CA HIS A 285 -4.30 7.60 21.70
C HIS A 285 -5.38 6.86 20.90
N ASP A 286 -5.19 5.56 20.73
CA ASP A 286 -6.20 4.69 20.14
C ASP A 286 -7.43 4.59 21.07
N GLY A 287 -8.62 4.60 20.51
CA GLY A 287 -9.86 4.47 21.26
C GLY A 287 -11.09 4.43 20.36
N LYS A 288 -12.20 3.90 20.88
CA LYS A 288 -13.45 3.83 20.14
C LYS A 288 -14.28 5.08 20.37
N LEU A 289 -14.89 5.62 19.32
CA LEU A 289 -15.88 6.70 19.43
C LEU A 289 -16.96 6.37 20.47
N THR A 290 -17.15 7.25 21.47
CA THR A 290 -18.13 7.02 22.53
C THR A 290 -19.45 7.73 22.25
N THR A 291 -20.40 7.01 21.65
CA THR A 291 -21.79 7.47 21.59
C THR A 291 -22.41 7.47 22.98
N SER A 292 -23.08 8.54 23.39
CA SER A 292 -23.98 8.48 24.55
C SER A 292 -25.04 7.39 24.36
N PRO A 293 -25.49 6.67 25.40
CA PRO A 293 -26.44 5.58 25.25
C PRO A 293 -27.72 6.00 24.50
N GLY A 294 -27.97 5.39 23.34
CA GLY A 294 -29.12 5.69 22.47
C GLY A 294 -28.92 6.83 21.45
N GLY A 295 -27.76 7.51 21.44
CA GLY A 295 -27.45 8.54 20.44
C GLY A 295 -26.67 8.00 19.24
N VAL A 296 -27.04 8.42 18.03
CA VAL A 296 -26.18 8.28 16.85
C VAL A 296 -25.19 9.45 16.86
N ALA A 297 -23.90 9.18 17.06
CA ALA A 297 -22.88 10.21 16.90
C ALA A 297 -22.85 10.66 15.44
N THR A 298 -23.05 11.95 15.22
CA THR A 298 -23.00 12.58 13.89
C THR A 298 -21.63 13.26 13.76
N PRO A 299 -20.85 13.02 12.68
CA PRO A 299 -19.58 13.70 12.49
C PRO A 299 -19.80 15.20 12.29
N VAL A 300 -18.90 16.03 12.83
CA VAL A 300 -18.89 17.47 12.55
C VAL A 300 -18.46 17.76 11.11
N PHE A 301 -17.64 16.88 10.54
CA PHE A 301 -17.37 16.79 9.11
C PHE A 301 -16.74 15.44 8.75
N GLU A 302 -16.67 15.15 7.45
CA GLU A 302 -15.91 14.03 6.90
C GLU A 302 -14.85 14.54 5.91
N VAL A 303 -13.72 13.84 5.83
CA VAL A 303 -12.72 14.00 4.77
C VAL A 303 -12.89 12.87 3.76
N THR A 304 -13.24 13.20 2.52
CA THR A 304 -13.45 12.22 1.45
C THR A 304 -12.17 11.97 0.67
N SER A 305 -11.93 10.71 0.30
CA SER A 305 -10.80 10.24 -0.51
C SER A 305 -10.96 10.53 -2.01
N PRO A 306 -9.89 10.41 -2.82
CA PRO A 306 -10.01 10.19 -4.25
C PRO A 306 -10.84 8.93 -4.55
N THR A 307 -11.42 8.87 -5.74
CA THR A 307 -12.24 7.73 -6.15
C THR A 307 -11.44 6.42 -6.23
N LEU A 308 -12.10 5.28 -6.06
CA LEU A 308 -11.49 3.96 -6.21
C LEU A 308 -10.74 3.82 -7.55
N ALA A 309 -11.26 4.38 -8.64
CA ALA A 309 -10.57 4.39 -9.94
C ALA A 309 -9.21 5.12 -9.90
N GLU A 310 -9.11 6.23 -9.19
CA GLU A 310 -7.87 6.99 -8.98
C GLU A 310 -6.92 6.27 -8.02
N VAL A 311 -7.46 5.69 -6.94
CA VAL A 311 -6.71 4.89 -5.97
C VAL A 311 -6.08 3.65 -6.63
N ILE A 312 -6.83 2.94 -7.48
CA ILE A 312 -6.36 1.77 -8.23
C ILE A 312 -5.21 2.11 -9.18
N ARG A 313 -5.22 3.30 -9.78
CA ARG A 313 -4.10 3.77 -10.60
C ARG A 313 -2.81 3.77 -9.79
N ASP A 314 -2.82 4.28 -8.56
CA ASP A 314 -1.64 4.34 -7.72
C ASP A 314 -1.24 2.96 -7.16
N ILE A 315 -2.22 2.14 -6.74
CA ILE A 315 -1.99 0.74 -6.36
C ILE A 315 -1.22 -0.01 -7.45
N ASN A 316 -1.71 0.07 -8.70
CA ASN A 316 -1.17 -0.71 -9.81
C ASN A 316 0.06 -0.08 -10.48
N LYS A 317 0.22 1.27 -10.46
CA LYS A 317 1.41 1.94 -11.03
C LYS A 317 2.63 1.89 -10.11
N TYR A 318 2.42 2.02 -8.80
CA TYR A 318 3.52 1.96 -7.82
C TYR A 318 3.64 0.60 -7.13
N SER A 319 2.76 -0.36 -7.46
CA SER A 319 2.69 -1.67 -6.80
C SER A 319 2.57 -1.54 -5.27
N ASN A 320 1.79 -0.58 -4.78
CA ASN A 320 1.66 -0.32 -3.35
C ASN A 320 0.98 -1.53 -2.65
N ASN A 321 1.70 -2.18 -1.72
CA ASN A 321 1.22 -3.37 -1.01
C ASN A 321 0.10 -3.03 -0.02
N VAL A 322 0.34 -2.08 0.88
CA VAL A 322 -0.57 -1.76 1.98
C VAL A 322 -1.90 -1.13 1.52
N MET A 323 -1.91 -0.49 0.34
CA MET A 323 -3.15 -0.04 -0.30
C MET A 323 -3.94 -1.16 -1.00
N ALA A 324 -3.35 -2.34 -1.18
CA ALA A 324 -3.96 -3.50 -1.85
C ALA A 324 -4.31 -4.65 -0.88
N GLN A 325 -4.09 -4.44 0.42
CA GLN A 325 -4.43 -5.35 1.51
C GLN A 325 -5.74 -4.92 2.17
#